data_AF-A0A537RQ50-F1
#
_entry.id   AF-A0A537RQ50-F1
#
_cell.length_a   1.000
_cell.length_b   1.000
_cell.length_c   1.000
_cell.angle_alpha   90.00
_cell.angle_beta   90.00
_cell.angle_gamma   90.00
#
_symmetry.space_group_name_H-M   'P 1'
#
loop_
_entity.id
_entity.type
_entity.pdbx_description
1 polymer ?
#
loop_
_entity_poly.entity_id
_entity_poly.type
_entity_poly.pdbx_seq_one_letter_code
_entity_poly.pdbx_strand_id
1 'polypeptide(L)'
;QLTNWPLERISEVVQPTDSQRPALDELRAANAKAVDMLKARCPRDLPSTPAGRLAAMESRLQVMLAAVQTVRPALERFYQSLSDEQKARFNAIAPTDAAAAAQDQRDLTKLCDQKTAGVTDLPIDRIASAVQPTSTQRAALDELKDASAKAAERLNINCPTYQALTPTGRVEAMEQRLDATLGAVKTVGPALAKFYNSLSDEQKARFNSLRSASRSVG
;
A
#
# COMPACT_ATOMS: atom_id res chain seq x y z
N GLN A 1 9.20 2.97 5.33
CA GLN A 1 9.00 1.50 5.32
C GLN A 1 8.88 1.04 6.77
N LEU A 2 7.90 0.20 7.09
CA LEU A 2 7.64 -0.29 8.46
C LEU A 2 8.79 -1.09 9.08
N THR A 3 9.65 -1.67 8.25
CA THR A 3 10.77 -2.53 8.65
C THR A 3 11.96 -1.79 9.26
N ASN A 4 11.93 -0.46 9.33
CA ASN A 4 13.03 0.35 9.86
C ASN A 4 12.51 1.41 10.85
N TRP A 5 11.62 0.98 11.75
CA TRP A 5 11.12 1.83 12.84
C TRP A 5 12.27 2.14 13.81
N PRO A 6 12.66 3.41 14.04
CA PRO A 6 13.83 3.73 14.83
C PRO A 6 13.50 3.72 16.33
N LEU A 7 13.18 2.54 16.88
CA LEU A 7 12.73 2.37 18.26
C LEU A 7 13.79 2.83 19.27
N GLU A 8 15.07 2.62 18.95
CA GLU A 8 16.22 3.08 19.72
C GLU A 8 16.24 4.62 19.78
N ARG A 9 16.15 5.28 18.62
CA ARG A 9 16.09 6.75 18.55
C ARG A 9 14.88 7.32 19.28
N ILE A 10 13.73 6.66 19.21
CA ILE A 10 12.53 7.08 19.94
C ILE A 10 12.80 7.02 21.44
N SER A 11 13.39 5.92 21.92
CA SER A 11 13.76 5.79 23.33
C SER A 11 14.73 6.89 23.78
N GLU A 12 15.74 7.20 22.97
CA GLU A 12 16.74 8.23 23.26
C GLU A 12 16.14 9.64 23.31
N VAL A 13 15.25 9.98 22.38
CA VAL A 13 14.67 11.33 22.26
C VAL A 13 13.52 11.54 23.27
N VAL A 14 12.66 10.55 23.43
CA VAL A 14 11.47 10.65 24.29
C VAL A 14 11.86 10.52 25.77
N GLN A 15 12.93 9.76 26.07
CA GLN A 15 13.38 9.47 27.44
C GLN A 15 12.20 9.06 28.35
N PRO A 16 11.55 7.92 28.08
CA PRO A 16 10.39 7.48 28.87
C PRO A 16 10.77 7.24 30.33
N THR A 17 9.87 7.60 31.24
CA THR A 17 9.99 7.30 32.67
C THR A 17 9.85 5.81 32.94
N ASP A 18 10.22 5.36 34.14
CA ASP A 18 10.07 3.95 34.53
C ASP A 18 8.62 3.45 34.44
N SER A 19 7.64 4.33 34.70
CA SER A 19 6.22 4.02 34.54
C SER A 19 5.76 3.91 33.07
N GLN A 20 6.48 4.53 32.13
CA GLN A 20 6.19 4.50 30.69
C GLN A 20 6.94 3.38 29.95
N ARG A 21 8.01 2.82 30.53
CA ARG A 21 8.79 1.72 29.94
C ARG A 21 7.93 0.53 29.52
N PRO A 22 6.93 0.05 30.29
CA PRO A 22 6.08 -1.06 29.87
C PRO A 22 5.34 -0.80 28.56
N ALA A 23 4.85 0.43 28.33
CA ALA A 23 4.17 0.80 27.09
C ALA A 23 5.15 0.86 25.90
N LEU A 24 6.40 1.27 26.13
CA LEU A 24 7.45 1.20 25.11
C LEU A 24 7.81 -0.26 24.77
N ASP A 25 7.87 -1.14 25.76
CA ASP A 25 8.14 -2.57 25.54
C ASP A 25 7.01 -3.26 24.78
N GLU A 26 5.76 -2.90 25.04
CA GLU A 26 4.62 -3.36 24.23
C GLU A 26 4.76 -2.90 22.77
N LEU A 27 5.15 -1.65 22.53
CA LEU A 27 5.41 -1.13 21.18
C LEU A 27 6.56 -1.89 20.49
N ARG A 28 7.65 -2.21 21.21
CA ARG A 28 8.75 -3.05 20.68
C ARG A 28 8.25 -4.43 20.29
N ALA A 29 7.47 -5.08 21.14
CA ALA A 29 6.91 -6.41 20.87
C ALA A 29 5.95 -6.40 19.66
N ALA A 30 5.08 -5.40 19.58
CA ALA A 30 4.18 -5.21 18.45
C ALA A 30 4.94 -5.00 17.12
N ASN A 31 6.01 -4.19 17.15
CA ASN A 31 6.85 -3.98 15.98
C ASN A 31 7.62 -5.25 15.56
N ALA A 32 8.18 -6.00 16.51
CA ALA A 32 8.82 -7.29 16.23
C ALA A 32 7.84 -8.27 15.57
N LYS A 33 6.62 -8.39 16.11
CA LYS A 33 5.56 -9.22 15.52
C LYS A 33 5.19 -8.76 14.11
N ALA A 34 5.04 -7.46 13.89
CA ALA A 34 4.76 -6.90 12.57
C ALA A 34 5.87 -7.22 11.54
N VAL A 35 7.14 -7.13 11.96
CA VAL A 35 8.29 -7.52 11.13
C VAL A 35 8.26 -9.01 10.80
N ASP A 36 7.94 -9.87 11.76
CA ASP A 36 7.86 -11.32 11.54
C ASP A 36 6.72 -11.69 10.58
N MET A 37 5.57 -11.03 10.70
CA MET A 37 4.46 -11.16 9.74
C MET A 37 4.91 -10.83 8.31
N LEU A 38 5.64 -9.72 8.15
CA LEU A 38 6.15 -9.29 6.84
C LEU A 38 7.19 -10.27 6.27
N LYS A 39 8.11 -10.76 7.09
CA LYS A 39 9.13 -11.75 6.70
C LYS A 39 8.50 -13.07 6.25
N ALA A 40 7.47 -13.54 6.97
CA ALA A 40 6.79 -14.80 6.67
C ALA A 40 6.12 -14.82 5.28
N ARG A 41 5.87 -13.64 4.68
CA ARG A 41 5.19 -13.50 3.38
C ARG A 41 6.06 -12.92 2.27
N CYS A 42 7.38 -12.88 2.44
CA CYS A 42 8.30 -12.61 1.33
C CYS A 42 8.09 -13.64 0.20
N PRO A 43 7.65 -13.23 -1.01
CA PRO A 43 7.40 -14.16 -2.10
C PRO A 43 8.70 -14.87 -2.48
N ARG A 44 8.69 -16.21 -2.54
CA ARG A 44 9.81 -17.00 -3.07
C ARG A 44 9.81 -17.01 -4.59
N ASP A 45 8.63 -17.02 -5.18
CA ASP A 45 8.41 -16.95 -6.62
C ASP A 45 7.38 -15.86 -6.95
N LEU A 46 7.62 -15.15 -8.05
CA LEU A 46 6.66 -14.18 -8.59
C LEU A 46 5.79 -14.87 -9.63
N PRO A 47 4.46 -14.83 -9.51
CA PRO A 47 3.58 -15.41 -10.51
C PRO A 47 3.82 -14.83 -11.91
N SER A 48 3.82 -15.69 -12.92
CA SER A 48 4.05 -15.31 -14.32
C SER A 48 2.80 -14.71 -14.98
N THR A 49 1.61 -15.04 -14.48
CA THR A 49 0.33 -14.59 -15.03
C THR A 49 -0.11 -13.24 -14.45
N PRO A 50 -0.79 -12.36 -15.22
CA PRO A 50 -1.36 -11.12 -14.70
C PRO A 50 -2.27 -11.33 -13.48
N ALA A 51 -3.18 -12.31 -13.54
CA ALA A 51 -4.10 -12.63 -12.44
C ALA A 51 -3.34 -13.12 -11.19
N GLY A 52 -2.34 -13.98 -11.36
CA GLY A 52 -1.52 -14.45 -10.25
C GLY A 52 -0.73 -13.32 -9.59
N ARG A 53 -0.20 -12.37 -10.38
CA ARG A 53 0.51 -11.19 -9.83
C ARG A 53 -0.41 -10.32 -8.99
N LEU A 54 -1.64 -10.10 -9.45
CA LEU A 54 -2.61 -9.31 -8.70
C LEU A 54 -3.00 -10.01 -7.39
N ALA A 55 -3.21 -11.33 -7.41
CA ALA A 55 -3.48 -12.12 -6.20
C ALA A 55 -2.30 -12.09 -5.21
N ALA A 56 -1.05 -12.17 -5.70
CA ALA A 56 0.13 -12.02 -4.85
C ALA A 56 0.23 -10.61 -4.24
N MET A 57 -0.11 -9.57 -5.01
CA MET A 57 -0.19 -8.20 -4.52
C MET A 57 -1.26 -8.05 -3.45
N GLU A 58 -2.44 -8.63 -3.64
CA GLU A 58 -3.51 -8.66 -2.64
C GLU A 58 -3.03 -9.30 -1.33
N SER A 59 -2.45 -10.50 -1.40
CA SER A 59 -1.94 -11.20 -0.22
C SER A 59 -0.89 -10.36 0.52
N ARG A 60 0.01 -9.69 -0.22
CA ARG A 60 1.02 -8.80 0.38
C ARG A 60 0.38 -7.61 1.09
N LEU A 61 -0.60 -6.96 0.46
CA LEU A 61 -1.32 -5.81 1.05
C LEU A 61 -2.08 -6.21 2.32
N GLN A 62 -2.68 -7.40 2.35
CA GLN A 62 -3.34 -7.93 3.56
C GLN A 62 -2.36 -8.06 4.72
N VAL A 63 -1.16 -8.63 4.49
CA VAL A 63 -0.15 -8.76 5.55
C VAL A 63 0.39 -7.40 5.99
N MET A 64 0.62 -6.47 5.04
CA MET A 64 1.05 -5.12 5.37
C MET A 64 0.00 -4.39 6.23
N LEU A 65 -1.28 -4.49 5.89
CA LEU A 65 -2.37 -3.91 6.66
C LEU A 65 -2.43 -4.51 8.08
N ALA A 66 -2.36 -5.83 8.20
CA ALA A 66 -2.38 -6.52 9.49
C ALA A 66 -1.16 -6.17 10.36
N ALA A 67 0.01 -5.97 9.76
CA ALA A 67 1.21 -5.52 10.45
C ALA A 67 1.03 -4.10 11.01
N VAL A 68 0.44 -3.18 10.24
CA VAL A 68 0.10 -1.82 10.73
C VAL A 68 -0.91 -1.87 11.87
N GLN A 69 -1.97 -2.67 11.71
CA GLN A 69 -3.00 -2.85 12.73
C GLN A 69 -2.48 -3.49 14.02
N THR A 70 -1.36 -4.22 13.96
CA THR A 70 -0.66 -4.74 15.13
C THR A 70 0.09 -3.63 15.88
N VAL A 71 0.72 -2.69 15.16
CA VAL A 71 1.54 -1.62 15.75
C VAL A 71 0.70 -0.45 16.26
N ARG A 72 -0.36 -0.07 15.53
CA ARG A 72 -1.15 1.14 15.82
C ARG A 72 -1.61 1.23 17.29
N PRO A 73 -2.25 0.21 17.89
CA PRO A 73 -2.76 0.33 19.25
C PRO A 73 -1.65 0.48 20.30
N ALA A 74 -0.52 -0.23 20.13
CA ALA A 74 0.61 -0.13 21.03
C ALA A 74 1.27 1.25 20.95
N LEU A 75 1.36 1.83 19.75
CA LEU A 75 1.85 3.19 19.55
C LEU A 75 0.94 4.23 20.20
N GLU A 76 -0.37 4.09 20.04
CA GLU A 76 -1.35 4.98 20.68
C GLU A 76 -1.24 4.95 22.19
N ARG A 77 -1.16 3.76 22.80
CA ARG A 77 -0.95 3.61 24.26
C ARG A 77 0.35 4.25 24.71
N PHE A 78 1.45 3.99 24.02
CA PHE A 78 2.73 4.61 24.33
C PHE A 78 2.63 6.13 24.25
N TYR A 79 2.09 6.67 23.15
CA TYR A 79 1.93 8.12 22.95
C TYR A 79 1.03 8.78 24.00
N GLN A 80 -0.07 8.12 24.39
CA GLN A 80 -0.98 8.62 25.43
C GLN A 80 -0.34 8.65 26.82
N SER A 81 0.61 7.75 27.11
CA SER A 81 1.32 7.71 28.40
C SER A 81 2.34 8.84 28.59
N LEU A 82 2.72 9.53 27.50
CA LEU A 82 3.75 10.57 27.49
C LEU A 82 3.24 11.90 28.04
N SER A 83 4.13 12.65 28.69
CA SER A 83 3.92 14.07 29.01
C SER A 83 3.89 14.91 27.73
N ASP A 84 3.44 16.16 27.83
CA ASP A 84 3.37 17.05 26.67
C ASP A 84 4.76 17.40 26.12
N GLU A 85 5.77 17.55 26.98
CA GLU A 85 7.17 17.74 26.56
C GLU A 85 7.70 16.50 25.82
N GLN A 86 7.38 15.31 26.30
CA GLN A 86 7.78 14.06 25.67
C GLN A 86 7.08 13.86 24.32
N LYS A 87 5.78 14.21 24.22
CA LYS A 87 5.04 14.23 22.95
C LYS A 87 5.64 15.23 21.97
N ALA A 88 6.01 16.43 22.42
CA ALA A 88 6.66 17.43 21.57
C ALA A 88 7.98 16.91 21.00
N ARG A 89 8.82 16.28 21.83
CA ARG A 89 10.05 15.61 21.38
C ARG A 89 9.77 14.48 20.39
N PHE A 90 8.76 13.63 20.65
CA PHE A 90 8.39 12.54 19.75
C PHE A 90 7.88 13.05 18.40
N ASN A 91 7.03 14.09 18.41
CA ASN A 91 6.52 14.72 17.19
C ASN A 91 7.65 15.31 16.33
N ALA A 92 8.73 15.79 16.96
CA ALA A 92 9.92 16.27 16.29
C ALA A 92 10.80 15.17 15.65
N ILE A 93 10.53 13.87 15.88
CA ILE A 93 11.24 12.74 15.25
C ILE A 93 10.82 12.54 13.77
N ALA A 94 10.14 13.52 13.15
CA ALA A 94 9.86 13.55 11.71
C ALA A 94 11.12 13.97 10.90
N PRO A 95 11.13 13.79 9.56
CA PRO A 95 12.15 14.42 8.72
C PRO A 95 12.08 15.92 8.97
N THR A 96 13.11 16.45 9.63
CA THR A 96 13.22 17.86 9.96
C THR A 96 13.34 18.65 8.67
N ASP A 97 12.25 19.33 8.27
CA ASP A 97 12.25 20.64 7.60
C ASP A 97 10.81 21.06 7.26
N ALA A 98 10.35 22.20 7.77
CA ALA A 98 9.01 22.74 7.47
C ALA A 98 8.81 23.06 5.98
N ALA A 99 9.91 23.37 5.26
CA ALA A 99 9.92 23.53 3.81
C ALA A 99 9.81 22.17 3.08
N ALA A 100 10.47 21.12 3.60
CA ALA A 100 10.36 19.77 3.07
C ALA A 100 8.96 19.19 3.32
N ALA A 101 8.32 19.47 4.45
CA ALA A 101 6.95 19.07 4.76
C ALA A 101 5.91 19.64 3.77
N ALA A 102 6.04 20.92 3.39
CA ALA A 102 5.17 21.57 2.40
C ALA A 102 5.45 21.09 0.96
N GLN A 103 6.69 20.70 0.64
CA GLN A 103 7.02 20.04 -0.63
C GLN A 103 6.48 18.61 -0.67
N ASP A 104 6.64 17.85 0.42
CA ASP A 104 6.16 16.47 0.56
C ASP A 104 4.63 16.41 0.47
N GLN A 105 3.90 17.42 0.99
CA GLN A 105 2.45 17.52 0.82
C GLN A 105 2.04 17.79 -0.64
N ARG A 106 2.74 18.69 -1.35
CA ARG A 106 2.48 18.93 -2.79
C ARG A 106 2.87 17.74 -3.66
N ASP A 107 3.93 17.04 -3.30
CA ASP A 107 4.38 15.82 -3.96
C ASP A 107 3.44 14.65 -3.66
N LEU A 108 2.85 14.57 -2.45
CA LEU A 108 1.81 13.59 -2.11
C LEU A 108 0.51 13.83 -2.89
N THR A 109 0.06 15.08 -3.05
CA THR A 109 -1.10 15.40 -3.91
C THR A 109 -0.80 15.03 -5.36
N LYS A 110 0.37 15.44 -5.90
CA LYS A 110 0.80 15.03 -7.24
C LYS A 110 0.97 13.52 -7.40
N LEU A 111 1.42 12.82 -6.36
CA LEU A 111 1.53 11.36 -6.35
C LEU A 111 0.16 10.70 -6.30
N CYS A 112 -0.84 11.25 -5.61
CA CYS A 112 -2.21 10.75 -5.74
C CYS A 112 -2.72 10.95 -7.17
N ASP A 113 -2.47 12.12 -7.77
CA ASP A 113 -2.91 12.45 -9.12
C ASP A 113 -2.19 11.62 -10.20
N GLN A 114 -0.92 11.23 -9.98
CA GLN A 114 -0.10 10.47 -10.93
C GLN A 114 -0.11 8.95 -10.69
N LYS A 115 -0.31 8.49 -9.44
CA LYS A 115 -0.22 7.06 -9.07
C LYS A 115 -1.56 6.34 -9.12
N THR A 116 -2.67 7.05 -9.24
CA THR A 116 -3.93 6.54 -9.80
C THR A 116 -3.64 5.82 -11.11
N ALA A 117 -2.85 6.40 -12.01
CA ALA A 117 -2.52 5.81 -13.31
C ALA A 117 -1.91 4.38 -13.26
N GLY A 118 -1.22 3.98 -12.17
CA GLY A 118 -0.56 2.67 -12.10
C GLY A 118 -1.43 1.48 -11.68
N VAL A 119 -2.50 1.73 -10.91
CA VAL A 119 -3.42 0.68 -10.42
C VAL A 119 -4.82 0.84 -11.05
N THR A 120 -5.16 2.05 -11.46
CA THR A 120 -6.53 2.45 -11.81
C THR A 120 -6.70 2.75 -13.29
N ASP A 121 -5.57 2.88 -13.99
CA ASP A 121 -5.50 3.03 -15.44
C ASP A 121 -4.78 1.80 -16.01
N LEU A 122 -5.39 0.63 -15.79
CA LEU A 122 -4.99 -0.57 -16.51
C LEU A 122 -4.93 -0.22 -18.01
N PRO A 123 -3.90 -0.65 -18.75
CA PRO A 123 -3.77 -0.28 -20.16
C PRO A 123 -4.74 -1.14 -20.99
N ILE A 124 -6.05 -0.94 -20.81
CA ILE A 124 -7.13 -1.72 -21.38
C ILE A 124 -7.01 -1.75 -22.90
N ASP A 125 -6.70 -0.62 -23.54
CA ASP A 125 -6.52 -0.53 -24.99
C ASP A 125 -5.31 -1.36 -25.48
N ARG A 126 -4.22 -1.38 -24.70
CA ARG A 126 -3.04 -2.19 -24.99
C ARG A 126 -3.33 -3.68 -24.81
N ILE A 127 -4.11 -4.04 -23.78
CA ILE A 127 -4.56 -5.40 -23.54
C ILE A 127 -5.46 -5.85 -24.69
N ALA A 128 -6.45 -5.04 -25.09
CA ALA A 128 -7.34 -5.31 -26.21
C ALA A 128 -6.56 -5.54 -27.51
N SER A 129 -5.59 -4.67 -27.80
CA SER A 129 -4.76 -4.74 -29.00
C SER A 129 -3.92 -6.02 -29.05
N ALA A 130 -3.35 -6.45 -27.93
CA ALA A 130 -2.51 -7.64 -27.87
C ALA A 130 -3.32 -8.95 -27.86
N VAL A 131 -4.41 -8.98 -27.12
CA VAL A 131 -5.22 -10.19 -26.90
C VAL A 131 -6.21 -10.41 -28.04
N GLN A 132 -6.64 -9.35 -28.73
CA GLN A 132 -7.65 -9.37 -29.79
C GLN A 132 -8.90 -10.16 -29.36
N PRO A 133 -9.65 -9.68 -28.35
CA PRO A 133 -10.75 -10.42 -27.76
C PRO A 133 -11.94 -10.62 -28.73
N THR A 134 -12.57 -11.79 -28.65
CA THR A 134 -13.85 -12.10 -29.29
C THR A 134 -14.98 -11.22 -28.73
N SER A 135 -16.16 -11.22 -29.35
CA SER A 135 -17.32 -10.46 -28.86
C SER A 135 -17.66 -10.81 -27.41
N THR A 136 -17.64 -12.09 -27.04
CA THR A 136 -17.89 -12.54 -25.67
C THR A 136 -16.79 -12.11 -24.70
N GLN A 137 -15.52 -12.13 -25.13
CA GLN A 137 -14.39 -11.71 -24.29
C GLN A 137 -14.33 -10.19 -24.11
N ARG A 138 -14.84 -9.41 -25.07
CA ARG A 138 -14.95 -7.93 -24.95
C ARG A 138 -15.82 -7.53 -23.77
N ALA A 139 -16.96 -8.20 -23.56
CA ALA A 139 -17.79 -7.94 -22.39
C ALA A 139 -17.02 -8.15 -21.06
N ALA A 140 -16.20 -9.20 -20.97
CA ALA A 140 -15.36 -9.43 -19.79
C ALA A 140 -14.22 -8.39 -19.65
N LEU A 141 -13.73 -7.85 -20.77
CA LEU A 141 -12.76 -6.75 -20.78
C LEU A 141 -13.39 -5.42 -20.36
N ASP A 142 -14.63 -5.15 -20.76
CA ASP A 142 -15.40 -3.98 -20.35
C ASP A 142 -15.70 -4.03 -18.84
N GLU A 143 -16.07 -5.19 -18.30
CA GLU A 143 -16.20 -5.38 -16.84
C GLU A 143 -14.87 -5.10 -16.10
N LEU A 144 -13.73 -5.49 -16.67
CA LEU A 144 -12.41 -5.18 -16.12
C LEU A 144 -12.12 -3.68 -16.15
N LYS A 145 -12.51 -2.99 -17.24
CA LYS A 145 -12.41 -1.53 -17.35
C LYS A 145 -13.24 -0.82 -16.28
N ASP A 146 -14.49 -1.24 -16.09
CA ASP A 146 -15.38 -0.69 -15.06
C ASP A 146 -14.84 -0.93 -13.65
N ALA A 147 -14.31 -2.12 -13.38
CA ALA A 147 -13.66 -2.43 -12.11
C ALA A 147 -12.43 -1.54 -11.86
N SER A 148 -11.63 -1.28 -12.89
CA SER A 148 -10.48 -0.37 -12.83
C SER A 148 -10.91 1.07 -12.50
N ALA A 149 -11.97 1.57 -13.15
CA ALA A 149 -12.52 2.89 -12.88
C ALA A 149 -13.07 3.02 -11.45
N LYS A 150 -13.77 1.99 -10.95
CA LYS A 150 -14.24 1.95 -9.54
C LYS A 150 -13.08 1.91 -8.54
N ALA A 151 -12.02 1.18 -8.86
CA ALA A 151 -10.79 1.18 -8.07
C ALA A 151 -10.11 2.55 -8.07
N ALA A 152 -10.14 3.28 -9.20
CA ALA A 152 -9.70 4.67 -9.32
C ALA A 152 -10.41 5.57 -8.35
N GLU A 153 -11.74 5.54 -8.41
CA GLU A 153 -12.57 6.38 -7.60
C GLU A 153 -12.36 6.12 -6.10
N ARG A 154 -12.26 4.84 -5.70
CA ARG A 154 -11.96 4.47 -4.31
C ARG A 154 -10.61 5.02 -3.84
N LEU A 155 -9.59 4.99 -4.70
CA LEU A 155 -8.27 5.52 -4.36
C LEU A 155 -8.26 7.04 -4.31
N ASN A 156 -8.99 7.73 -5.20
CA ASN A 156 -9.13 9.18 -5.21
C ASN A 156 -9.78 9.70 -3.92
N ILE A 157 -10.89 9.08 -3.49
CA ILE A 157 -11.62 9.50 -2.27
C ILE A 157 -10.74 9.38 -1.01
N ASN A 158 -9.81 8.43 -0.99
CA ASN A 158 -8.95 8.16 0.16
C ASN A 158 -7.55 8.80 0.03
N CYS A 159 -7.36 9.73 -0.92
CA CYS A 159 -6.12 10.51 -0.98
C CYS A 159 -6.09 11.51 0.19
N PRO A 160 -5.09 11.44 1.09
CA PRO A 160 -5.02 12.38 2.19
C PRO A 160 -4.68 13.78 1.69
N THR A 161 -5.49 14.77 2.09
CA THR A 161 -5.30 16.20 1.76
C THR A 161 -4.46 16.94 2.80
N TYR A 162 -4.15 16.29 3.92
CA TYR A 162 -3.42 16.84 5.05
C TYR A 162 -2.28 15.92 5.50
N GLN A 163 -1.20 16.54 5.99
CA GLN A 163 -0.07 15.83 6.55
C GLN A 163 -0.36 15.44 8.00
N ALA A 164 -0.12 14.18 8.35
CA ALA A 164 -0.18 13.75 9.74
C ALA A 164 1.06 14.23 10.52
N LEU A 165 0.84 15.12 11.49
CA LEU A 165 1.91 15.75 12.27
C LEU A 165 2.40 14.88 13.43
N THR A 166 1.55 13.99 13.95
CA THR A 166 1.91 13.08 15.04
C THR A 166 2.36 11.71 14.52
N PRO A 167 3.22 10.98 15.27
CA PRO A 167 3.55 9.59 14.95
C PRO A 167 2.32 8.70 14.81
N THR A 168 1.32 8.86 15.68
CA THR A 168 0.06 8.10 15.65
C THR A 168 -0.73 8.38 14.37
N GLY A 169 -0.91 9.66 14.01
CA GLY A 169 -1.60 10.03 12.78
C GLY A 169 -0.88 9.54 11.52
N ARG A 170 0.46 9.47 11.52
CA ARG A 170 1.22 8.92 10.39
C ARG A 170 0.94 7.44 10.18
N VAL A 171 0.83 6.66 11.26
CA VAL A 171 0.45 5.24 11.18
C VAL A 171 -0.99 5.07 10.74
N GLU A 172 -1.89 5.87 11.27
CA GLU A 172 -3.30 5.87 10.87
C GLU A 172 -3.46 6.16 9.37
N ALA A 173 -2.80 7.21 8.87
CA ALA A 173 -2.81 7.52 7.44
C ALA A 173 -2.22 6.39 6.58
N MET A 174 -1.18 5.71 7.07
CA MET A 174 -0.63 4.54 6.39
C MET A 174 -1.61 3.36 6.38
N GLU A 175 -2.34 3.13 7.48
CA GLU A 175 -3.38 2.10 7.54
C GLU A 175 -4.49 2.36 6.54
N GLN A 176 -5.02 3.59 6.51
CA GLN A 176 -6.07 4.00 5.58
C GLN A 176 -5.62 3.83 4.12
N ARG A 177 -4.38 4.22 3.79
CA ARG A 177 -3.80 4.01 2.44
C ARG A 177 -3.72 2.53 2.08
N LEU A 178 -3.32 1.66 3.02
CA LEU A 178 -3.25 0.22 2.79
C LEU A 178 -4.63 -0.40 2.60
N ASP A 179 -5.63 0.00 3.39
CA ASP A 179 -7.01 -0.46 3.22
C ASP A 179 -7.60 0.01 1.88
N ALA A 180 -7.42 1.28 1.53
CA ALA A 180 -7.87 1.85 0.25
C ALA A 180 -7.27 1.08 -0.94
N THR A 181 -5.97 0.81 -0.88
CA THR A 181 -5.26 0.02 -1.89
C THR A 181 -5.73 -1.43 -1.93
N LEU A 182 -5.91 -2.07 -0.77
CA LEU A 182 -6.37 -3.46 -0.70
C LEU A 182 -7.75 -3.64 -1.31
N GLY A 183 -8.72 -2.79 -0.96
CA GLY A 183 -10.05 -2.92 -1.56
C GLY A 183 -10.08 -2.51 -3.04
N ALA A 184 -9.21 -1.60 -3.51
CA ALA A 184 -9.04 -1.36 -4.95
C ALA A 184 -8.59 -2.63 -5.69
N VAL A 185 -7.62 -3.35 -5.11
CA VAL A 185 -7.18 -4.65 -5.64
C VAL A 185 -8.30 -5.69 -5.62
N LYS A 186 -9.08 -5.76 -4.53
CA LYS A 186 -10.24 -6.66 -4.42
C LYS A 186 -11.35 -6.33 -5.42
N THR A 187 -11.50 -5.07 -5.83
CA THR A 187 -12.43 -4.67 -6.89
C THR A 187 -11.97 -5.19 -8.26
N VAL A 188 -10.68 -5.07 -8.59
CA VAL A 188 -10.12 -5.46 -9.89
C VAL A 188 -9.92 -6.98 -10.01
N GLY A 189 -9.56 -7.65 -8.92
CA GLY A 189 -9.18 -9.06 -8.86
C GLY A 189 -10.14 -10.01 -9.59
N PRO A 190 -11.44 -10.05 -9.21
CA PRO A 190 -12.42 -10.93 -9.82
C PRO A 190 -12.62 -10.68 -11.32
N ALA A 191 -12.69 -9.41 -11.74
CA ALA A 191 -12.86 -9.05 -13.14
C ALA A 191 -11.64 -9.46 -13.99
N LEU A 192 -10.43 -9.27 -13.47
CA LEU A 192 -9.20 -9.68 -14.15
C LEU A 192 -9.12 -11.21 -14.28
N ALA A 193 -9.47 -11.94 -13.22
CA ALA A 193 -9.50 -13.40 -13.24
C ALA A 193 -10.54 -13.92 -14.24
N LYS A 194 -11.74 -13.34 -14.27
CA LYS A 194 -12.80 -13.67 -15.23
C LYS A 194 -12.35 -13.44 -16.67
N PHE A 195 -11.80 -12.25 -16.98
CA PHE A 195 -11.26 -11.95 -18.30
C PHE A 195 -10.16 -12.96 -18.68
N TYR A 196 -9.18 -13.19 -17.82
CA TYR A 196 -8.06 -14.11 -18.08
C TYR A 196 -8.53 -15.55 -18.35
N ASN A 197 -9.50 -16.05 -17.59
CA ASN A 197 -10.03 -17.40 -17.74
C ASN A 197 -10.85 -17.58 -19.02
N SER A 198 -11.41 -16.49 -19.57
CA SER A 198 -12.15 -16.52 -20.84
C SER A 198 -11.27 -16.62 -22.09
N LEU A 199 -9.96 -16.40 -21.95
CA LEU A 199 -9.00 -16.36 -23.06
C LEU A 199 -8.57 -17.75 -23.52
N SER A 200 -8.31 -17.91 -24.82
CA SER A 200 -7.59 -19.06 -25.37
C SER A 200 -6.14 -19.10 -24.88
N ASP A 201 -5.45 -20.21 -25.09
CA ASP A 201 -4.05 -20.34 -24.65
C ASP A 201 -3.11 -19.40 -25.42
N GLU A 202 -3.35 -19.17 -26.71
CA GLU A 202 -2.62 -18.18 -27.52
C GLU A 202 -2.84 -16.76 -26.99
N GLN A 203 -4.09 -16.43 -26.63
CA GLN A 203 -4.46 -15.14 -26.07
C GLN A 203 -3.83 -14.94 -24.68
N LYS A 204 -3.82 -15.96 -23.83
CA LYS A 204 -3.11 -15.94 -22.53
C LYS A 204 -1.62 -15.75 -22.73
N ALA A 205 -0.99 -16.40 -23.71
CA ALA A 205 0.42 -16.22 -24.00
C ALA A 205 0.76 -14.77 -24.38
N ARG A 206 -0.06 -14.14 -25.24
CA ARG A 206 0.07 -12.72 -25.60
C ARG A 206 -0.15 -11.80 -24.39
N PHE A 207 -1.14 -12.08 -23.55
CA PHE A 207 -1.38 -11.28 -22.35
C PHE A 207 -0.21 -11.39 -21.35
N ASN A 208 0.30 -12.61 -21.13
CA ASN A 208 1.42 -12.86 -20.24
C ASN A 208 2.70 -12.10 -20.68
N SER A 209 2.90 -11.91 -22.00
CA SER A 209 4.10 -11.27 -22.57
C SER A 209 4.07 -9.73 -22.62
N LEU A 210 2.93 -9.08 -22.32
CA LEU A 210 2.81 -7.61 -22.32
C LEU A 210 3.84 -6.90 -21.40
N ARG A 211 4.36 -7.60 -20.39
CA ARG A 211 5.38 -7.11 -19.46
C ARG A 211 6.78 -7.04 -20.08
N SER A 212 7.06 -7.86 -21.08
CA SER A 212 8.36 -7.94 -21.75
C SER A 212 8.55 -6.80 -22.74
N ALA A 213 7.48 -6.36 -23.42
CA ALA A 213 7.52 -5.28 -24.41
C ALA A 213 7.69 -3.87 -23.80
N SER A 214 7.50 -3.69 -22.48
CA SER A 214 7.77 -2.41 -21.80
C SER A 214 9.19 -2.26 -21.28
N ARG A 215 10.06 -3.28 -21.45
CA ARG A 215 11.49 -3.23 -21.08
C ARG A 215 12.43 -2.98 -22.27
N SER A 216 11.92 -2.86 -23.50
CA SER A 216 12.72 -2.71 -24.72
C SER A 216 12.82 -1.28 -25.25
N VAL A 217 12.56 -0.28 -24.40
CA VAL A 217 12.91 1.12 -24.69
C VAL A 217 13.89 1.54 -23.61
N GLY A 218 15.17 1.26 -23.87
CA GLY A 218 16.33 1.75 -23.17
C GLY A 218 17.30 2.27 -24.21
#